data_AF-A0A497QZD3-F1
#
_entry.id   AF-A0A497QZD3-F1
#
_cell.length_a   1.000
_cell.length_b   1.000
_cell.length_c   1.000
_cell.angle_alpha   90.00
_cell.angle_beta   90.00
_cell.angle_gamma   90.00
#
_symmetry.space_group_name_H-M   'P 1'
#
loop_
_entity.id
_entity.type
_entity.pdbx_description
1 polymer ?
#
loop_
_entity_poly.entity_id
_entity_poly.type
_entity_poly.pdbx_seq_one_letter_code
_entity_poly.pdbx_strand_id
1 'polypeptide(L)'
;TNSFFATMHEVGHALYEQNIAPEFKYQPIGKATSSAMHEGQARFIENIIGRNPAFWEFYLEKFKKITGKIFKDVQLEPFAHAINKVVPSKIRIHADPLTYSMHIILRYELEKALFADKLTVDELPSFWNEKMEEYLGIEIENDAEGILQDTHYAWGLFGYFPTYALGSYYNAQFLKVLKKDLPTWEDQLREGKIQAILDWLNKNIRRVGKLYDPLDLVKRVTGEDFTAKYFVEEVKNKYTKLYGL
;
A
#
# COMPACT_ATOMS: atom_id res chain seq x y z
N THR A 1 6.52 -6.39 15.02
CA THR A 1 6.68 -5.78 13.67
C THR A 1 5.54 -4.85 13.32
N ASN A 2 4.29 -5.14 13.71
CA ASN A 2 3.11 -4.30 13.40
C ASN A 2 3.29 -2.80 13.70
N SER A 3 3.83 -2.42 14.87
CA SER A 3 4.02 -1.00 15.20
C SER A 3 5.01 -0.27 14.26
N PHE A 4 6.06 -0.93 13.76
CA PHE A 4 7.07 -0.27 12.92
C PHE A 4 6.51 0.09 11.55
N PHE A 5 5.92 -0.88 10.85
CA PHE A 5 5.33 -0.63 9.53
C PHE A 5 4.08 0.22 9.61
N ALA A 6 3.26 0.09 10.66
CA ALA A 6 2.16 1.02 10.90
C ALA A 6 2.67 2.46 11.10
N THR A 7 3.75 2.66 11.84
CA THR A 7 4.34 4.00 11.98
C THR A 7 4.83 4.54 10.64
N MET A 8 5.51 3.71 9.83
CA MET A 8 5.95 4.13 8.48
C MET A 8 4.77 4.48 7.57
N HIS A 9 3.68 3.73 7.68
CA HIS A 9 2.43 3.97 6.96
C HIS A 9 1.86 5.35 7.30
N GLU A 10 1.65 5.64 8.57
CA GLU A 10 1.13 6.94 9.02
C GLU A 10 2.09 8.10 8.71
N VAL A 11 3.41 7.86 8.77
CA VAL A 11 4.41 8.84 8.33
C VAL A 11 4.26 9.17 6.85
N GLY A 12 3.94 8.19 6.00
CA GLY A 12 3.70 8.46 4.57
C GLY A 12 2.47 9.33 4.32
N HIS A 13 1.40 9.15 5.09
CA HIS A 13 0.26 10.07 5.10
C HIS A 13 0.68 11.48 5.53
N ALA A 14 1.36 11.59 6.67
CA ALA A 14 1.82 12.87 7.21
C ALA A 14 2.74 13.60 6.23
N LEU A 15 3.66 12.89 5.57
CA LEU A 15 4.56 13.44 4.57
C LEU A 15 3.81 13.98 3.35
N TYR A 16 2.65 13.42 2.99
CA TYR A 16 1.83 14.03 1.94
C TYR A 16 1.28 15.37 2.42
N GLU A 17 0.51 15.37 3.51
CA GLU A 17 -0.17 16.57 4.01
C GLU A 17 0.81 17.71 4.33
N GLN A 18 1.98 17.40 4.89
CA GLN A 18 3.02 18.39 5.20
C GLN A 18 3.68 19.02 3.97
N ASN A 19 3.63 18.36 2.81
CA ASN A 19 4.34 18.78 1.60
C ASN A 19 3.40 19.24 0.48
N ILE A 20 2.10 19.43 0.76
CA ILE A 20 1.21 20.21 -0.10
C ILE A 20 1.71 21.66 -0.13
N ALA A 21 1.62 22.31 -1.29
CA ALA A 21 2.14 23.66 -1.45
C ALA A 21 1.52 24.63 -0.41
N PRO A 22 2.33 25.37 0.38
CA PRO A 22 1.80 26.28 1.40
C PRO A 22 0.85 27.35 0.84
N GLU A 23 1.04 27.74 -0.42
CA GLU A 23 0.15 28.66 -1.14
C GLU A 23 -1.29 28.15 -1.29
N PHE A 24 -1.51 26.82 -1.20
CA PHE A 24 -2.83 26.21 -1.27
C PHE A 24 -3.49 26.05 0.10
N LYS A 25 -2.80 26.42 1.19
CA LYS A 25 -3.35 26.28 2.54
C LYS A 25 -4.69 27.02 2.64
N TYR A 26 -5.69 26.33 3.19
CA TYR A 26 -7.09 26.81 3.30
C TYR A 26 -7.85 26.99 1.97
N GLN A 27 -7.26 26.61 0.84
CA GLN A 27 -7.96 26.55 -0.44
C GLN A 27 -8.55 25.15 -0.67
N PRO A 28 -9.58 24.99 -1.53
CA PRO A 28 -10.12 23.68 -1.89
C PRO A 28 -9.08 22.69 -2.42
N ILE A 29 -8.01 23.21 -3.05
CA ILE A 29 -6.90 22.44 -3.61
C ILE A 29 -5.79 22.12 -2.59
N GLY A 30 -5.86 22.67 -1.37
CA GLY A 30 -4.88 22.47 -0.30
C GLY A 30 -5.05 21.18 0.49
N LYS A 31 -5.46 20.11 -0.16
CA LYS A 31 -5.69 18.77 0.41
C LYS A 31 -5.12 17.72 -0.52
N ALA A 32 -4.95 16.49 -0.04
CA ALA A 32 -4.56 15.37 -0.89
C ALA A 32 -5.53 15.18 -2.09
N THR A 33 -4.99 14.69 -3.21
CA THR A 33 -5.74 14.56 -4.47
C THR A 33 -6.96 13.66 -4.34
N SER A 34 -6.79 12.50 -3.69
CA SER A 34 -7.86 11.54 -3.39
C SER A 34 -7.42 10.61 -2.25
N SER A 35 -8.37 9.87 -1.67
CA SER A 35 -8.04 8.82 -0.68
C SER A 35 -7.05 7.79 -1.23
N ALA A 36 -7.17 7.43 -2.52
CA ALA A 36 -6.24 6.51 -3.17
C ALA A 36 -4.82 7.09 -3.28
N MET A 37 -4.69 8.36 -3.66
CA MET A 37 -3.39 9.03 -3.70
C MET A 37 -2.79 9.14 -2.29
N HIS A 38 -3.63 9.41 -1.29
CA HIS A 38 -3.24 9.53 0.10
C HIS A 38 -2.75 8.19 0.68
N GLU A 39 -3.49 7.10 0.47
CA GLU A 39 -3.05 5.73 0.77
C GLU A 39 -1.79 5.36 -0.01
N GLY A 40 -1.69 5.78 -1.27
CA GLY A 40 -0.49 5.61 -2.07
C GLY A 40 0.74 6.14 -1.35
N GLN A 41 0.71 7.36 -0.83
CA GLN A 41 1.88 7.90 -0.11
C GLN A 41 2.23 7.10 1.16
N ALA A 42 1.24 6.61 1.91
CA ALA A 42 1.47 5.72 3.05
C ALA A 42 2.14 4.40 2.62
N ARG A 43 1.57 3.73 1.62
CA ARG A 43 2.09 2.46 1.08
C ARG A 43 3.44 2.60 0.39
N PHE A 44 3.76 3.77 -0.15
CA PHE A 44 5.07 4.03 -0.73
C PHE A 44 6.14 3.99 0.36
N ILE A 45 5.92 4.72 1.46
CA ILE A 45 6.86 4.71 2.59
C ILE A 45 6.91 3.33 3.26
N GLU A 46 5.76 2.71 3.51
CA GLU A 46 5.68 1.39 4.15
C GLU A 46 6.31 0.28 3.30
N ASN A 47 5.82 0.07 2.07
CA ASN A 47 6.09 -1.14 1.29
C ASN A 47 7.21 -0.97 0.27
N ILE A 48 7.31 0.20 -0.38
CA ILE A 48 8.34 0.44 -1.41
C ILE A 48 9.67 0.83 -0.76
N ILE A 49 9.65 1.58 0.33
CA ILE A 49 10.87 1.92 1.09
C ILE A 49 11.06 0.93 2.25
N GLY A 50 10.12 0.90 3.19
CA GLY A 50 10.27 0.18 4.46
C GLY A 50 10.43 -1.34 4.33
N ARG A 51 9.84 -1.96 3.30
CA ARG A 51 9.97 -3.41 3.04
C ARG A 51 10.98 -3.75 1.93
N ASN A 52 11.74 -2.77 1.43
CA ASN A 52 12.80 -3.02 0.46
C ASN A 52 14.05 -3.56 1.19
N PRO A 53 14.63 -4.70 0.76
CA PRO A 53 15.88 -5.22 1.34
C PRO A 53 17.02 -4.19 1.38
N ALA A 54 17.13 -3.31 0.37
CA ALA A 54 18.14 -2.26 0.31
C ALA A 54 18.05 -1.27 1.49
N PHE A 55 16.85 -0.97 1.98
CA PHE A 55 16.67 -0.16 3.19
C PHE A 55 17.29 -0.85 4.41
N TRP A 56 17.12 -2.16 4.52
CA TRP A 56 17.62 -2.93 5.66
C TRP A 56 19.11 -3.25 5.61
N GLU A 57 19.75 -3.17 4.44
CA GLU A 57 21.22 -3.21 4.34
C GLU A 57 21.88 -2.16 5.24
N PHE A 58 21.28 -0.97 5.35
CA PHE A 58 21.73 0.09 6.25
C PHE A 58 21.14 0.00 7.67
N TYR A 59 19.82 -0.20 7.76
CA TYR A 59 19.10 -0.03 9.02
C TYR A 59 19.11 -1.27 9.93
N LEU A 60 19.43 -2.47 9.42
CA LEU A 60 19.38 -3.69 10.23
C LEU A 60 20.33 -3.64 11.43
N GLU A 61 21.56 -3.16 11.26
CA GLU A 61 22.51 -3.07 12.38
C GLU A 61 22.09 -2.04 13.43
N LYS A 62 21.42 -0.95 13.02
CA LYS A 62 20.83 0.02 13.96
C LYS A 62 19.65 -0.61 14.70
N PHE A 63 18.81 -1.35 13.98
CA PHE A 63 17.67 -2.06 14.55
C PHE A 63 18.10 -3.12 15.58
N LYS A 64 19.16 -3.89 15.29
CA LYS A 64 19.78 -4.82 16.24
C LYS A 64 20.25 -4.14 17.51
N LYS A 65 20.93 -2.99 17.39
CA LYS A 65 21.40 -2.21 18.55
C LYS A 65 20.23 -1.77 19.45
N ILE A 66 19.12 -1.32 18.86
CA ILE A 66 17.93 -0.86 19.60
C ILE A 66 17.22 -2.03 20.29
N THR A 67 17.15 -3.19 19.62
CA THR A 67 16.42 -4.37 20.11
C THR A 67 17.26 -5.29 21.00
N GLY A 68 18.55 -4.97 21.20
CA GLY A 68 19.46 -5.70 22.07
C GLY A 68 19.65 -7.15 21.62
N LYS A 69 19.39 -8.11 22.52
CA LYS A 69 19.65 -9.53 22.25
C LYS A 69 18.65 -10.18 21.29
N ILE A 70 17.47 -9.59 21.08
CA ILE A 70 16.35 -10.24 20.37
C ILE A 70 16.69 -10.51 18.90
N PHE A 71 17.35 -9.57 18.22
CA PHE A 71 17.69 -9.67 16.79
C PHE A 71 19.19 -9.84 16.51
N LYS A 72 20.02 -10.05 17.54
CA LYS A 72 21.49 -10.01 17.45
C LYS A 72 22.03 -10.87 16.29
N ASP A 73 21.54 -12.09 16.17
CA ASP A 73 22.07 -13.08 15.24
C ASP A 73 21.31 -13.12 13.89
N VAL A 74 20.30 -12.25 13.72
CA VAL A 74 19.46 -12.21 12.52
C VAL A 74 20.25 -11.66 11.34
N GLN A 75 20.30 -12.41 10.25
CA GLN A 75 20.92 -11.98 8.99
C GLN A 75 19.92 -11.21 8.12
N LEU A 76 20.43 -10.45 7.15
CA LEU A 76 19.61 -9.61 6.28
C LEU A 76 18.61 -10.41 5.46
N GLU A 77 19.05 -11.51 4.85
CA GLU A 77 18.19 -12.30 3.95
C GLU A 77 16.98 -12.91 4.68
N PRO A 78 17.15 -13.62 5.83
CA PRO A 78 16.01 -14.14 6.59
C PRO A 78 15.09 -13.02 7.10
N PHE A 79 15.66 -11.87 7.46
CA PHE A 79 14.89 -10.70 7.87
C PHE A 79 14.05 -10.14 6.73
N ALA A 80 14.65 -9.97 5.55
CA ALA A 80 13.98 -9.50 4.34
C ALA A 80 12.85 -10.43 3.91
N HIS A 81 13.04 -11.74 4.05
CA HIS A 81 11.98 -12.73 3.88
C HIS A 81 10.86 -12.57 4.91
N ALA A 82 11.21 -12.47 6.19
CA ALA A 82 10.22 -12.37 7.26
C ALA A 82 9.31 -11.13 7.13
N ILE A 83 9.85 -9.98 6.74
CA ILE A 83 9.06 -8.75 6.55
C ILE A 83 8.26 -8.73 5.22
N ASN A 84 8.56 -9.66 4.30
CA ASN A 84 7.85 -9.84 3.03
C ASN A 84 7.16 -11.21 2.95
N LYS A 85 6.83 -11.79 4.12
CA LYS A 85 6.13 -13.07 4.20
C LYS A 85 4.75 -12.93 3.54
N VAL A 86 4.43 -13.84 2.63
CA VAL A 86 3.13 -13.93 1.96
C VAL A 86 2.38 -15.13 2.50
N VAL A 87 1.21 -14.90 3.10
CA VAL A 87 0.35 -15.96 3.63
C VAL A 87 -1.10 -15.46 3.54
N PRO A 88 -2.01 -16.23 2.91
CA PRO A 88 -3.44 -15.95 2.99
C PRO A 88 -3.88 -15.81 4.46
N SER A 89 -4.62 -14.76 4.78
CA SER A 89 -5.09 -14.51 6.16
C SER A 89 -6.52 -13.96 6.16
N LYS A 90 -7.23 -14.07 7.29
CA LYS A 90 -8.64 -13.62 7.42
C LYS A 90 -8.77 -12.09 7.44
N ILE A 91 -7.84 -11.42 8.11
CA ILE A 91 -7.97 -10.00 8.50
C ILE A 91 -7.23 -9.09 7.52
N ARG A 92 -7.99 -8.26 6.78
CA ARG A 92 -7.47 -7.37 5.73
C ARG A 92 -6.33 -6.47 6.19
N ILE A 93 -6.44 -5.85 7.36
CA ILE A 93 -5.41 -4.93 7.88
C ILE A 93 -4.10 -5.64 8.28
N HIS A 94 -4.07 -6.97 8.26
CA HIS A 94 -2.90 -7.79 8.55
C HIS A 94 -2.39 -8.56 7.32
N ALA A 95 -3.12 -8.48 6.20
CA ALA A 95 -2.75 -9.15 4.98
C ALA A 95 -1.43 -8.61 4.40
N ASP A 96 -0.68 -9.50 3.77
CA ASP A 96 0.57 -9.14 3.10
C ASP A 96 0.31 -8.36 1.80
N PRO A 97 1.32 -7.65 1.25
CA PRO A 97 1.10 -6.82 0.06
C PRO A 97 0.63 -7.56 -1.20
N LEU A 98 0.76 -8.90 -1.29
CA LEU A 98 0.25 -9.68 -2.41
C LEU A 98 -1.22 -10.06 -2.19
N THR A 99 -1.56 -10.61 -1.02
CA THR A 99 -2.93 -11.09 -0.72
C THR A 99 -3.89 -9.94 -0.40
N TYR A 100 -3.38 -8.78 0.04
CA TYR A 100 -4.19 -7.59 0.38
C TYR A 100 -5.18 -7.19 -0.72
N SER A 101 -4.78 -7.23 -1.99
CA SER A 101 -5.65 -6.86 -3.11
C SER A 101 -6.90 -7.76 -3.22
N MET A 102 -6.81 -9.03 -2.82
CA MET A 102 -7.95 -9.95 -2.86
C MET A 102 -9.03 -9.57 -1.84
N HIS A 103 -8.62 -9.13 -0.65
CA HIS A 103 -9.54 -8.59 0.34
C HIS A 103 -10.30 -7.35 -0.18
N ILE A 104 -9.64 -6.51 -0.97
CA ILE A 104 -10.27 -5.32 -1.57
C ILE A 104 -11.22 -5.71 -2.71
N ILE A 105 -10.82 -6.66 -3.57
CA ILE A 105 -11.66 -7.16 -4.67
C ILE A 105 -12.94 -7.77 -4.12
N LEU A 106 -12.86 -8.61 -3.08
CA LEU A 106 -14.04 -9.19 -2.42
C LEU A 106 -15.05 -8.11 -2.02
N ARG A 107 -14.59 -7.06 -1.32
CA ARG A 107 -15.45 -5.96 -0.85
C ARG A 107 -16.04 -5.17 -2.01
N TYR A 108 -15.24 -4.91 -3.05
CA TYR A 108 -15.72 -4.24 -4.25
C TYR A 108 -16.81 -5.05 -4.97
N GLU A 109 -16.62 -6.36 -5.12
CA GLU A 109 -17.62 -7.24 -5.75
C GLU A 109 -18.90 -7.32 -4.91
N LEU A 110 -18.77 -7.42 -3.59
CA LEU A 110 -19.88 -7.39 -2.65
C LEU A 110 -20.69 -6.09 -2.81
N GLU A 111 -20.02 -4.94 -2.76
CA GLU A 111 -20.67 -3.64 -2.95
C GLU A 111 -21.38 -3.55 -4.30
N LYS A 112 -20.70 -3.95 -5.37
CA LYS A 112 -21.26 -3.93 -6.72
C LYS A 112 -22.49 -4.83 -6.83
N ALA A 113 -22.50 -5.99 -6.20
CA ALA A 113 -23.65 -6.88 -6.19
C ALA A 113 -24.82 -6.29 -5.37
N LEU A 114 -24.53 -5.74 -4.19
CA LEU A 114 -25.50 -5.08 -3.32
C LEU A 114 -26.20 -3.91 -4.03
N PHE A 115 -25.43 -3.00 -4.64
CA PHE A 115 -25.99 -1.84 -5.35
C PHE A 115 -26.62 -2.17 -6.71
N ALA A 116 -26.42 -3.38 -7.22
CA ALA A 116 -27.07 -3.86 -8.43
C ALA A 116 -28.32 -4.70 -8.14
N ASP A 117 -28.78 -4.72 -6.89
CA ASP A 117 -29.90 -5.55 -6.40
C ASP A 117 -29.71 -7.06 -6.70
N LYS A 118 -28.45 -7.52 -6.76
CA LYS A 118 -28.08 -8.93 -6.99
C LYS A 118 -27.75 -9.68 -5.70
N LEU A 119 -27.68 -8.97 -4.59
CA LEU A 119 -27.32 -9.50 -3.28
C LEU A 119 -28.12 -8.74 -2.22
N THR A 120 -28.75 -9.46 -1.31
CA THR A 120 -29.46 -8.88 -0.16
C THR A 120 -28.55 -8.82 1.08
N VAL A 121 -28.95 -8.03 2.09
CA VAL A 121 -28.17 -7.87 3.33
C VAL A 121 -28.01 -9.19 4.08
N ASP A 122 -29.04 -10.05 4.07
CA ASP A 122 -29.01 -11.34 4.77
C ASP A 122 -28.08 -12.36 4.10
N GLU A 123 -27.72 -12.13 2.82
CA GLU A 123 -26.82 -12.99 2.05
C GLU A 123 -25.34 -12.59 2.19
N LEU A 124 -25.03 -11.43 2.77
CA LEU A 124 -23.67 -10.91 2.88
C LEU A 124 -22.68 -11.88 3.58
N PRO A 125 -23.04 -12.55 4.71
CA PRO A 125 -22.14 -13.51 5.34
C PRO A 125 -21.77 -14.67 4.41
N SER A 126 -22.75 -15.24 3.71
CA SER A 126 -22.51 -16.36 2.79
C SER A 126 -21.64 -15.94 1.60
N PHE A 127 -21.96 -14.80 0.98
CA PHE A 127 -21.17 -14.25 -0.12
C PHE A 127 -19.72 -14.01 0.29
N TRP A 128 -19.52 -13.44 1.48
CA TRP A 128 -18.19 -13.19 2.02
C TRP A 128 -17.39 -14.48 2.19
N ASN A 129 -18.00 -15.49 2.83
CA ASN A 129 -17.33 -16.75 3.13
C ASN A 129 -16.95 -17.50 1.84
N GLU A 130 -17.85 -17.53 0.85
CA GLU A 130 -17.56 -18.12 -0.47
C GLU A 130 -16.37 -17.43 -1.15
N LYS A 131 -16.33 -16.09 -1.13
CA LYS A 131 -15.24 -15.32 -1.75
C LYS A 131 -13.91 -15.43 -1.02
N MET A 132 -13.92 -15.55 0.31
CA MET A 132 -12.71 -15.80 1.10
C MET A 132 -12.11 -17.17 0.76
N GLU A 133 -12.94 -18.20 0.62
CA GLU A 133 -12.49 -19.52 0.18
C GLU A 133 -12.00 -19.50 -1.28
N GLU A 134 -12.76 -18.90 -2.20
CA GLU A 134 -12.42 -18.82 -3.63
C GLU A 134 -11.07 -18.13 -3.87
N TYR A 135 -10.82 -16.99 -3.21
CA TYR A 135 -9.64 -16.16 -3.49
C TYR A 135 -8.43 -16.50 -2.63
N LEU A 136 -8.64 -16.95 -1.41
CA LEU A 136 -7.59 -17.09 -0.41
C LEU A 136 -7.49 -18.50 0.17
N GLY A 137 -8.47 -19.38 -0.10
CA GLY A 137 -8.54 -20.72 0.48
C GLY A 137 -8.71 -20.67 2.00
N ILE A 138 -9.54 -19.75 2.48
CA ILE A 138 -9.73 -19.48 3.91
C ILE A 138 -11.19 -19.66 4.30
N GLU A 139 -11.40 -20.57 5.25
CA GLU A 139 -12.65 -20.73 5.97
C GLU A 139 -12.84 -19.65 7.04
N ILE A 140 -14.06 -19.13 7.12
CA ILE A 140 -14.50 -18.15 8.14
C ILE A 140 -15.36 -18.88 9.17
N GLU A 141 -14.95 -18.84 10.42
CA GLU A 141 -15.59 -19.54 11.54
C GLU A 141 -16.78 -18.76 12.10
N ASN A 142 -16.73 -17.42 12.02
CA ASN A 142 -17.80 -16.54 12.49
C ASN A 142 -17.73 -15.15 11.85
N ASP A 143 -18.84 -14.41 11.91
CA ASP A 143 -18.97 -13.12 11.23
C ASP A 143 -18.02 -12.03 11.77
N ALA A 144 -17.51 -12.15 13.00
CA ALA A 144 -16.60 -11.15 13.58
C ALA A 144 -15.23 -11.14 12.88
N GLU A 145 -14.79 -12.29 12.35
CA GLU A 145 -13.61 -12.38 11.47
C GLU A 145 -13.98 -12.38 9.98
N GLY A 146 -15.27 -12.45 9.66
CA GLY A 146 -15.84 -12.35 8.32
C GLY A 146 -16.31 -10.93 7.99
N ILE A 147 -17.57 -10.82 7.56
CA ILE A 147 -18.22 -9.58 7.10
C ILE A 147 -18.17 -8.41 8.10
N LEU A 148 -18.07 -8.68 9.41
CA LEU A 148 -18.03 -7.65 10.46
C LEU A 148 -16.61 -7.21 10.83
N GLN A 149 -15.56 -7.71 10.18
CA GLN A 149 -14.17 -7.39 10.54
C GLN A 149 -13.79 -5.92 10.31
N ASP A 150 -14.52 -5.19 9.47
CA ASP A 150 -14.25 -3.80 9.09
C ASP A 150 -15.41 -2.88 9.49
N THR A 151 -15.09 -1.69 10.00
CA THR A 151 -16.09 -0.71 10.45
C THR A 151 -16.71 0.12 9.32
N HIS A 152 -16.18 0.04 8.10
CA HIS A 152 -16.52 0.91 6.98
C HIS A 152 -18.01 0.93 6.65
N TYR A 153 -18.64 -0.24 6.53
CA TYR A 153 -20.07 -0.33 6.19
C TYR A 153 -20.96 0.23 7.30
N ALA A 154 -20.59 0.03 8.57
CA ALA A 154 -21.29 0.65 9.70
C ALA A 154 -21.20 2.19 9.67
N TRP A 155 -20.18 2.75 9.04
CA TRP A 155 -19.98 4.19 8.88
C TRP A 155 -20.50 4.72 7.53
N GLY A 156 -21.15 3.87 6.72
CA GLY A 156 -21.68 4.23 5.41
C GLY A 156 -20.62 4.46 4.33
N LEU A 157 -19.39 3.96 4.52
CA LEU A 157 -18.27 4.16 3.59
C LEU A 157 -18.28 3.15 2.42
N PHE A 158 -19.33 3.21 1.61
CA PHE A 158 -19.43 2.45 0.36
C PHE A 158 -18.64 3.10 -0.77
N GLY A 159 -18.06 2.30 -1.67
CA GLY A 159 -17.15 2.75 -2.73
C GLY A 159 -15.76 3.16 -2.22
N TYR A 160 -15.48 3.00 -0.92
CA TYR A 160 -14.24 3.43 -0.29
C TYR A 160 -13.12 2.38 -0.44
N PHE A 161 -13.42 1.09 -0.26
CA PHE A 161 -12.40 0.04 -0.27
C PHE A 161 -11.52 0.00 -1.53
N PRO A 162 -12.04 0.21 -2.75
CA PRO A 162 -11.20 0.24 -3.96
C PRO A 162 -10.04 1.23 -3.89
N THR A 163 -10.18 2.31 -3.11
CA THR A 163 -9.15 3.33 -2.97
C THR A 163 -7.87 2.79 -2.32
N TYR A 164 -7.99 1.78 -1.44
CA TYR A 164 -6.82 1.17 -0.80
C TYR A 164 -5.90 0.47 -1.81
N ALA A 165 -6.49 -0.28 -2.74
CA ALA A 165 -5.73 -1.00 -3.76
C ALA A 165 -5.18 -0.04 -4.83
N LEU A 166 -6.00 0.94 -5.26
CA LEU A 166 -5.59 1.94 -6.25
C LEU A 166 -4.33 2.71 -5.84
N GLY A 167 -4.16 3.05 -4.56
CA GLY A 167 -2.94 3.71 -4.10
C GLY A 167 -1.66 2.91 -4.38
N SER A 168 -1.70 1.60 -4.16
CA SER A 168 -0.57 0.71 -4.49
C SER A 168 -0.34 0.61 -6.01
N TYR A 169 -1.40 0.68 -6.80
CA TYR A 169 -1.31 0.59 -8.26
C TYR A 169 -0.73 1.87 -8.86
N TYR A 170 -1.15 3.04 -8.38
CA TYR A 170 -0.55 4.33 -8.76
C TYR A 170 0.94 4.36 -8.41
N ASN A 171 1.29 3.91 -7.21
CA ASN A 171 2.69 3.87 -6.78
C ASN A 171 3.57 3.02 -7.66
N ALA A 172 3.11 1.87 -8.16
CA ALA A 172 3.90 1.04 -9.06
C ALA A 172 4.22 1.79 -10.37
N GLN A 173 3.25 2.53 -10.90
CA GLN A 173 3.45 3.35 -12.10
C GLN A 173 4.34 4.59 -11.81
N PHE A 174 4.21 5.22 -10.64
CA PHE A 174 5.13 6.28 -10.22
C PHE A 174 6.55 5.76 -10.01
N LEU A 175 6.70 4.58 -9.42
CA LEU A 175 7.99 3.95 -9.15
C LEU A 175 8.74 3.66 -10.46
N LYS A 176 8.06 3.28 -11.54
CA LYS A 176 8.65 3.16 -12.87
C LYS A 176 9.34 4.45 -13.31
N VAL A 177 8.68 5.60 -13.14
CA VAL A 177 9.25 6.90 -13.53
C VAL A 177 10.33 7.35 -12.55
N LEU A 178 10.13 7.13 -11.25
CA LEU A 178 11.17 7.38 -10.25
C LEU A 178 12.45 6.59 -10.54
N LYS A 179 12.35 5.31 -10.91
CA LYS A 179 13.50 4.47 -11.30
C LYS A 179 14.25 5.03 -12.51
N LYS A 180 13.54 5.67 -13.45
CA LYS A 180 14.13 6.33 -14.62
C LYS A 180 14.80 7.65 -14.26
N ASP A 181 14.12 8.49 -13.47
CA ASP A 181 14.59 9.82 -13.10
C ASP A 181 15.70 9.78 -12.03
N LEU A 182 15.68 8.75 -11.18
CA LEU A 182 16.63 8.50 -10.11
C LEU A 182 17.13 7.03 -10.16
N PRO A 183 17.99 6.66 -11.13
CA PRO A 183 18.47 5.28 -11.27
C PRO A 183 19.19 4.74 -10.03
N THR A 184 19.76 5.61 -9.19
CA THR A 184 20.49 5.27 -7.97
C THR A 184 19.60 5.15 -6.73
N TRP A 185 18.27 5.19 -6.85
CA TRP A 185 17.38 5.24 -5.67
C TRP A 185 17.60 4.06 -4.69
N GLU A 186 17.82 2.83 -5.17
CA GLU A 186 18.11 1.70 -4.29
C GLU A 186 19.49 1.80 -3.62
N ASP A 187 20.51 2.28 -4.34
CA ASP A 187 21.84 2.50 -3.76
C ASP A 187 21.78 3.56 -2.65
N GLN A 188 20.95 4.59 -2.84
CA GLN A 188 20.68 5.57 -1.79
C GLN A 188 20.03 4.92 -0.56
N LEU A 189 19.07 4.01 -0.75
CA LEU A 189 18.50 3.24 0.37
C LEU A 189 19.55 2.43 1.12
N ARG A 190 20.49 1.77 0.41
CA ARG A 190 21.62 1.03 1.00
C ARG A 190 22.55 1.90 1.82
N GLU A 191 22.63 3.19 1.50
CA GLU A 191 23.40 4.19 2.24
C GLU A 191 22.57 4.91 3.31
N GLY A 192 21.30 4.55 3.50
CA GLY A 192 20.39 5.19 4.44
C GLY A 192 19.90 6.56 4.00
N LYS A 193 20.08 6.93 2.73
CA LYS A 193 19.69 8.21 2.14
C LYS A 193 18.32 8.07 1.49
N ILE A 194 17.36 8.89 1.94
CA ILE A 194 15.98 8.89 1.41
C ILE A 194 15.58 10.24 0.79
N GLN A 195 16.39 11.29 0.97
CA GLN A 195 15.98 12.65 0.66
C GLN A 195 15.63 12.85 -0.81
N ALA A 196 16.43 12.33 -1.76
CA ALA A 196 16.14 12.50 -3.18
C ALA A 196 14.84 11.81 -3.61
N ILE A 197 14.49 10.68 -2.99
CA ILE A 197 13.21 9.99 -3.20
C ILE A 197 12.06 10.86 -2.69
N LEU A 198 12.19 11.42 -1.48
CA LEU A 198 11.18 12.32 -0.90
C LEU A 198 11.02 13.59 -1.72
N ASP A 199 12.11 14.19 -2.20
CA ASP A 199 12.09 15.39 -3.04
C ASP A 199 11.39 15.11 -4.37
N TRP A 200 11.63 13.94 -4.97
CA TRP A 200 10.94 13.52 -6.18
C TRP A 200 9.42 13.37 -5.94
N LEU A 201 9.01 12.71 -4.85
CA LEU A 201 7.59 12.57 -4.48
C LEU A 201 6.96 13.94 -4.19
N ASN A 202 7.67 14.81 -3.49
CA ASN A 202 7.22 16.16 -3.16
C ASN A 202 6.97 16.98 -4.42
N LYS A 203 7.95 17.00 -5.33
CA LYS A 203 7.89 17.76 -6.58
C LYS A 203 6.76 17.27 -7.49
N ASN A 204 6.64 15.96 -7.67
CA ASN A 204 5.79 15.39 -8.71
C ASN A 204 4.37 15.08 -8.22
N ILE A 205 4.17 14.80 -6.94
CA ILE A 205 2.90 14.28 -6.41
C ILE A 205 2.35 15.16 -5.28
N ARG A 206 3.14 15.42 -4.24
CA ARG A 206 2.57 15.98 -3.00
C ARG A 206 2.28 17.46 -3.09
N ARG A 207 3.20 18.24 -3.68
CA ARG A 207 3.09 19.70 -3.78
C ARG A 207 1.80 20.13 -4.46
N VAL A 208 1.34 19.40 -5.47
CA VAL A 208 0.19 19.83 -6.28
C VAL A 208 -1.16 19.66 -5.58
N GLY A 209 -1.22 19.03 -4.40
CA GLY A 209 -2.46 18.85 -3.64
C GLY A 209 -3.59 18.28 -4.51
N LYS A 210 -4.74 18.95 -4.54
CA LYS A 210 -5.91 18.57 -5.35
C LYS A 210 -6.07 19.44 -6.61
N LEU A 211 -4.96 19.90 -7.18
CA LEU A 211 -4.97 20.71 -8.41
C LEU A 211 -5.42 19.94 -9.65
N TYR A 212 -5.20 18.62 -9.67
CA TYR A 212 -5.55 17.73 -10.78
C TYR A 212 -6.50 16.63 -10.29
N ASP A 213 -7.31 16.09 -11.19
CA ASP A 213 -7.98 14.82 -10.91
C ASP A 213 -6.94 13.69 -10.78
N PRO A 214 -7.22 12.61 -10.02
CA PRO A 214 -6.22 11.59 -9.72
C PRO A 214 -5.60 10.94 -10.96
N LEU A 215 -6.40 10.63 -11.97
CA LEU A 215 -5.90 10.01 -13.20
C LEU A 215 -5.11 11.00 -14.08
N ASP A 216 -5.49 12.28 -14.06
CA ASP A 216 -4.73 13.34 -14.73
C ASP A 216 -3.38 13.56 -14.06
N LEU A 217 -3.32 13.49 -12.71
CA LEU A 217 -2.06 13.54 -11.98
C LEU A 217 -1.17 12.34 -12.32
N VAL A 218 -1.74 11.13 -12.36
CA VAL A 218 -1.01 9.93 -12.80
C VAL A 218 -0.44 10.16 -14.19
N LYS A 219 -1.26 10.55 -15.16
CA LYS A 219 -0.83 10.81 -16.54
C LYS A 219 0.22 11.91 -16.64
N ARG A 220 0.09 12.98 -15.87
CA ARG A 220 1.04 14.11 -15.83
C ARG A 220 2.42 13.67 -15.33
N VAL A 221 2.47 12.85 -14.28
CA VAL A 221 3.73 12.36 -13.70
C VAL A 221 4.34 11.27 -14.58
N THR A 222 3.52 10.38 -15.13
CA THR A 222 4.02 9.14 -15.76
C THR A 222 4.12 9.23 -17.28
N GLY A 223 3.44 10.21 -17.89
CA GLY A 223 3.34 10.40 -19.34
C GLY A 223 2.39 9.43 -20.05
N GLU A 224 1.64 8.62 -19.30
CA GLU A 224 0.75 7.57 -19.84
C GLU A 224 -0.50 7.41 -18.96
N ASP A 225 -1.59 6.91 -19.52
CA ASP A 225 -2.81 6.64 -18.74
C ASP A 225 -2.56 5.56 -17.68
N PHE A 226 -3.41 5.54 -16.65
CA PHE A 226 -3.29 4.57 -15.56
C PHE A 226 -3.42 3.12 -16.07
N THR A 227 -2.53 2.24 -15.60
CA THR A 227 -2.63 0.80 -15.82
C THR A 227 -2.14 0.00 -14.62
N ALA A 228 -2.85 -1.08 -14.28
CA ALA A 228 -2.44 -2.01 -13.22
C ALA A 228 -1.24 -2.90 -13.62
N LYS A 229 -0.83 -2.87 -14.90
CA LYS A 229 0.28 -3.68 -15.42
C LYS A 229 1.56 -3.53 -14.60
N TYR A 230 1.94 -2.29 -14.26
CA TYR A 230 3.18 -2.04 -13.51
C TYR A 230 3.13 -2.63 -12.09
N PHE A 231 1.96 -2.64 -11.46
CA PHE A 231 1.81 -3.29 -10.16
C PHE A 231 2.04 -4.80 -10.25
N VAL A 232 1.43 -5.46 -11.23
CA VAL A 232 1.60 -6.90 -11.45
C VAL A 232 3.08 -7.23 -11.74
N GLU A 233 3.75 -6.43 -12.57
CA GLU A 233 5.17 -6.59 -12.87
C GLU A 233 6.06 -6.42 -11.63
N GLU A 234 5.85 -5.37 -10.84
CA GLU A 234 6.65 -5.11 -9.62
C GLU A 234 6.47 -6.22 -8.57
N VAL A 235 5.22 -6.64 -8.34
CA VAL A 235 4.89 -7.72 -7.40
C VAL A 235 5.50 -9.04 -7.87
N LYS A 236 5.36 -9.39 -9.16
CA LYS A 236 5.96 -10.60 -9.73
C LYS A 236 7.48 -10.57 -9.60
N ASN A 237 8.14 -9.48 -10.00
CA ASN A 237 9.59 -9.36 -9.92
C ASN A 237 10.09 -9.48 -8.48
N LYS A 238 9.43 -8.78 -7.54
CA LYS A 238 9.80 -8.81 -6.12
C LYS A 238 9.68 -10.21 -5.53
N TYR A 239 8.55 -10.87 -5.73
CA TYR A 239 8.29 -12.17 -5.10
C TYR A 239 8.95 -13.35 -5.82
N THR A 240 9.16 -13.28 -7.14
CA THR A 240 10.04 -14.22 -7.85
C THR A 240 11.46 -14.16 -7.30
N LYS A 241 12.02 -12.95 -7.11
CA LYS A 241 13.37 -12.78 -6.56
C LYS A 241 13.48 -13.27 -5.12
N LEU A 242 12.50 -12.96 -4.27
CA LEU A 242 12.49 -13.39 -2.88
C LEU A 242 12.33 -14.92 -2.78
N TYR A 243 11.30 -15.49 -3.39
CA TYR A 243 10.96 -16.91 -3.18
C TYR A 243 11.61 -17.88 -4.17
N GLY A 244 12.40 -17.41 -5.13
CA GLY A 244 13.10 -18.26 -6.10
C GLY A 244 12.15 -19.04 -7.03
N LEU A 245 11.06 -18.39 -7.46
CA LEU A 245 9.98 -18.97 -8.27
C LEU A 245 10.28 -18.99 -9.78
#